data_AF-A0A8J4VLJ1-F1
#
_entry.id   AF-A0A8J4VLJ1-F1
#
_cell.length_a   1.000
_cell.length_b   1.000
_cell.length_c   1.000
_cell.angle_alpha   90.00
_cell.angle_beta   90.00
_cell.angle_gamma   90.00
#
_symmetry.space_group_name_H-M   'P 1'
#
loop_
_entity.id
_entity.type
_entity.pdbx_description
1 polymer ?
#
loop_
_entity_poly.entity_id
_entity_poly.type
_entity_poly.pdbx_seq_one_letter_code
_entity_poly.pdbx_strand_id
1 'polypeptide(L)'
;METETPPQPQKRSLPTRLNTYISTTRLGKHFKLTDRNTTFTTELRAGTTTFLTMAYILAVNASILTDSGGPCTISNCLTLCSDPTVPLSNCTSPTHRVIKPTNSCKFHPVDPGYSSCLEQTRKDLIVATIASSLIGSLTMGLFANLPLALAPGMGANAYFAYTVVGFHGSGYVPYESALAAIFIEGLIFLFVSAIGLRTQLAKLVPKPVRVSSSAGIGLFLAFIGLQTNQGIGLIGFSPSTLVTLGACPRNSRAAIAPVITGANGTVSLLTGGGDVSNSVSGDILCLDGKMLSPTFWLGVVGFVIIAYCLVKNIKGAMIYGIVFVTGVSWFRNTSVTVFPSTELGDLGYEYFKKVVDVHVIKSTAGALSFKGMGKGYFWEALVTFLYVDILDTTGTLYSMARFAGFTDANGNFEGQYFAFMSDAASIVVGSLLGTSPVTAFIESSTGIREGGRTGLTAVTVAGYFFLAFFITPLLASIPPWAVGPPLILVGVMMMRSVVEIEWNDMNQAIPAFVTLILMPLTYSIAYGLIGGIGTYIVLNIWDWGQSLLRKLGIKKGLRENNLYREASNEINNGVYGDGKTLEV
;
A
#
# COMPACT_ATOMS: atom_id res chain seq x y z
N MET A 1 59.92 -38.05 -9.80
CA MET A 1 59.65 -36.79 -10.52
C MET A 1 58.43 -37.02 -11.39
N GLU A 2 57.23 -36.92 -10.81
CA GLU A 2 56.01 -36.78 -11.58
C GLU A 2 55.88 -35.31 -11.95
N THR A 3 55.88 -35.03 -13.25
CA THR A 3 55.70 -33.70 -13.83
C THR A 3 54.25 -33.28 -13.64
N GLU A 4 53.99 -32.36 -12.71
CA GLU A 4 52.71 -31.65 -12.63
C GLU A 4 52.51 -30.86 -13.93
N THR A 5 51.55 -31.29 -14.74
CA THR A 5 51.00 -30.51 -15.85
C THR A 5 50.35 -29.23 -15.33
N PRO A 6 50.60 -28.05 -15.92
CA PRO A 6 49.93 -26.82 -15.52
C PRO A 6 48.42 -26.93 -15.77
N PRO A 7 47.57 -26.36 -14.89
CA PRO A 7 46.12 -26.44 -15.06
C PRO A 7 45.72 -25.74 -16.36
N GLN A 8 45.01 -26.46 -17.23
CA GLN A 8 44.47 -25.87 -18.47
C GLN A 8 43.52 -24.70 -18.14
N PRO A 9 43.53 -23.61 -18.93
CA PRO A 9 42.64 -22.49 -18.69
C PRO A 9 41.20 -22.92 -18.96
N GLN A 10 40.43 -23.20 -17.91
CA GLN A 10 38.99 -23.43 -18.00
C GLN A 10 38.36 -22.24 -18.76
N LYS A 11 37.72 -22.52 -19.90
CA LYS A 11 36.92 -21.54 -20.64
C LYS A 11 35.83 -21.00 -19.70
N ARG A 12 36.07 -19.83 -19.11
CA ARG A 12 35.10 -19.14 -18.23
C ARG A 12 33.76 -19.00 -18.97
N SER A 13 32.67 -19.43 -18.35
CA SER A 13 31.31 -19.26 -18.88
C SER A 13 31.03 -17.80 -19.21
N LEU A 14 30.26 -17.54 -20.27
CA LEU A 14 29.82 -16.20 -20.71
C LEU A 14 29.40 -15.25 -19.57
N PRO A 15 28.52 -15.65 -18.62
CA PRO A 15 28.16 -14.80 -17.49
C PRO A 15 29.35 -14.42 -16.60
N THR A 16 30.29 -15.34 -16.38
CA THR A 16 31.49 -15.10 -15.57
C THR A 16 32.42 -14.09 -16.23
N ARG A 17 32.57 -14.16 -17.57
CA ARG A 17 33.36 -13.16 -18.32
C ARG A 17 32.73 -11.78 -18.27
N LEU A 18 31.41 -11.70 -18.47
CA LEU A 18 30.65 -10.45 -18.39
C LEU A 18 30.76 -9.81 -17.00
N ASN A 19 30.62 -10.63 -15.95
CA ASN A 19 30.70 -10.17 -14.56
C ASN A 19 32.08 -9.61 -14.21
N THR A 20 33.16 -10.32 -14.57
CA THR A 20 34.54 -9.83 -14.33
C THR A 20 34.85 -8.58 -15.15
N TYR A 21 34.33 -8.49 -16.37
CA TYR A 21 34.49 -7.29 -17.18
C TYR A 21 33.79 -6.09 -16.53
N ILE A 22 32.49 -6.21 -16.26
CA ILE A 22 31.66 -5.12 -15.71
C ILE A 22 32.16 -4.66 -14.34
N SER A 23 32.63 -5.56 -13.47
CA SER A 23 33.17 -5.18 -12.16
C SER A 23 34.39 -4.23 -12.26
N THR A 24 35.17 -4.32 -13.34
CA THR A 24 36.34 -3.44 -13.53
C THR A 24 35.99 -2.10 -14.20
N THR A 25 34.82 -2.00 -14.83
CA THR A 25 34.34 -0.77 -15.49
C THR A 25 33.93 0.31 -14.50
N ARG A 26 33.74 1.54 -15.00
CA ARG A 26 33.19 2.66 -14.21
C ARG A 26 31.83 2.32 -13.59
N LEU A 27 31.01 1.54 -14.28
CA LEU A 27 29.71 1.07 -13.82
C LEU A 27 29.86 0.16 -12.58
N GLY A 28 30.74 -0.85 -12.64
CA GLY A 28 30.98 -1.74 -11.50
C GLY A 28 31.57 -1.01 -10.29
N LYS A 29 32.42 -0.01 -10.52
CA LYS A 29 32.97 0.86 -9.46
C LYS A 29 31.93 1.77 -8.83
N HIS A 30 31.03 2.38 -9.63
CA HIS A 30 29.95 3.23 -9.11
C HIS A 30 29.01 2.47 -8.17
N PHE A 31 28.56 1.29 -8.59
CA PHE A 31 27.65 0.45 -7.80
C PHE A 31 28.35 -0.36 -6.69
N LYS A 32 29.69 -0.26 -6.57
CA LYS A 32 30.49 -0.99 -5.58
C LYS A 32 30.25 -2.51 -5.61
N LEU A 33 30.18 -3.11 -6.81
CA LEU A 33 29.81 -4.53 -6.99
C LEU A 33 30.76 -5.46 -6.23
N THR A 34 32.07 -5.19 -6.29
CA THR A 34 33.11 -5.98 -5.60
C THR A 34 33.01 -5.81 -4.09
N ASP A 35 32.87 -4.58 -3.59
CA ASP A 35 32.80 -4.30 -2.15
C ASP A 35 31.56 -4.93 -1.50
N ARG A 36 30.46 -5.03 -2.25
CA ARG A 36 29.19 -5.60 -1.77
C ARG A 36 29.02 -7.10 -2.07
N ASN A 37 30.08 -7.76 -2.54
CA ASN A 37 30.10 -9.19 -2.85
C ASN A 37 28.93 -9.63 -3.75
N THR A 38 28.66 -8.87 -4.82
CA THR A 38 27.61 -9.18 -5.81
C THR A 38 28.15 -9.17 -7.24
N THR A 39 27.36 -9.66 -8.19
CA THR A 39 27.71 -9.69 -9.61
C THR A 39 26.64 -9.01 -10.46
N PHE A 40 27.02 -8.48 -11.63
CA PHE A 40 26.08 -7.84 -12.54
C PHE A 40 24.89 -8.72 -12.90
N THR A 41 25.12 -10.01 -13.19
CA THR A 41 24.03 -10.96 -13.47
C THR A 41 23.13 -11.24 -12.27
N THR A 42 23.69 -11.25 -11.04
CA THR A 42 22.91 -11.41 -9.82
C THR A 42 21.99 -10.21 -9.62
N GLU A 43 22.51 -9.00 -9.79
CA GLU A 43 21.74 -7.76 -9.66
C GLU A 43 20.61 -7.67 -10.70
N LEU A 44 20.88 -8.04 -11.96
CA LEU A 44 19.85 -8.08 -13.00
C LEU A 44 18.74 -9.08 -12.64
N ARG A 45 19.11 -10.29 -12.20
CA ARG A 45 18.14 -11.32 -11.79
C ARG A 45 17.33 -10.90 -10.56
N ALA A 46 17.98 -10.27 -9.60
CA ALA A 46 17.35 -9.73 -8.41
C ALA A 46 16.37 -8.61 -8.77
N GLY A 47 16.76 -7.68 -9.64
CA GLY A 47 15.87 -6.64 -10.17
C GLY A 47 14.69 -7.19 -10.95
N THR A 48 14.89 -8.21 -11.80
CA THR A 48 13.78 -8.93 -12.43
C THR A 48 12.84 -9.50 -11.38
N THR A 49 13.36 -10.17 -10.35
CA THR A 49 12.53 -10.77 -9.31
C THR A 49 11.72 -9.71 -8.56
N THR A 50 12.36 -8.60 -8.16
CA THR A 50 11.69 -7.45 -7.51
C THR A 50 10.58 -6.89 -8.39
N PHE A 51 10.86 -6.61 -9.67
CA PHE A 51 9.85 -6.10 -10.59
C PHE A 51 8.69 -7.07 -10.71
N LEU A 52 8.98 -8.37 -10.87
CA LEU A 52 7.93 -9.37 -11.02
C LEU A 52 7.04 -9.46 -9.77
N THR A 53 7.61 -9.30 -8.58
CA THR A 53 6.83 -9.26 -7.33
C THR A 53 6.03 -7.98 -7.16
N MET A 54 6.46 -6.87 -7.78
CA MET A 54 5.81 -5.56 -7.68
C MET A 54 4.83 -5.28 -8.82
N ALA A 55 4.89 -6.01 -9.93
CA ALA A 55 4.15 -5.73 -11.16
C ALA A 55 2.64 -5.57 -10.96
N TYR A 56 2.08 -6.21 -9.93
CA TYR A 56 0.66 -6.08 -9.58
C TYR A 56 0.25 -4.63 -9.27
N ILE A 57 1.18 -3.78 -8.78
CA ILE A 57 0.92 -2.37 -8.45
C ILE A 57 0.38 -1.56 -9.62
N LEU A 58 0.78 -1.93 -10.84
CA LEU A 58 0.34 -1.26 -12.06
C LEU A 58 -1.17 -1.31 -12.20
N ALA A 59 -1.80 -2.41 -11.78
CA ALA A 59 -3.24 -2.56 -11.78
C ALA A 59 -3.89 -2.02 -10.49
N VAL A 60 -3.31 -2.32 -9.32
CA VAL A 60 -3.99 -2.00 -8.04
C VAL A 60 -3.99 -0.51 -7.74
N ASN A 61 -2.87 0.18 -7.98
CA ASN A 61 -2.78 1.60 -7.66
C ASN A 61 -3.83 2.38 -8.43
N ALA A 62 -3.95 2.10 -9.73
CA ALA A 62 -4.98 2.68 -10.58
C ALA A 62 -6.39 2.30 -10.10
N SER A 63 -6.65 1.04 -9.77
CA SER A 63 -7.96 0.58 -9.30
C SER A 63 -8.42 1.30 -8.02
N ILE A 64 -7.54 1.41 -7.01
CA ILE A 64 -7.86 2.10 -5.75
C ILE A 64 -8.02 3.60 -5.94
N LEU A 65 -7.16 4.25 -6.74
CA LEU A 65 -7.29 5.70 -6.99
C LEU A 65 -8.52 6.04 -7.82
N THR A 66 -8.92 5.18 -8.76
CA THR A 66 -10.16 5.37 -9.52
C THR A 66 -11.40 5.30 -8.62
N ASP A 67 -11.40 4.48 -7.56
CA ASP A 67 -12.49 4.44 -6.58
C ASP A 67 -12.70 5.78 -5.86
N SER A 68 -11.67 6.63 -5.77
CA SER A 68 -11.83 7.99 -5.22
C SER A 68 -12.62 8.91 -6.16
N GLY A 69 -12.90 8.47 -7.38
CA GLY A 69 -13.48 9.28 -8.46
C GLY A 69 -12.45 10.07 -9.28
N GLY A 70 -11.19 10.10 -8.86
CA GLY A 70 -10.13 10.87 -9.53
C GLY A 70 -10.52 12.34 -9.80
N PRO A 71 -10.16 12.90 -10.97
CA PRO A 71 -10.58 14.23 -11.40
C PRO A 71 -12.01 14.26 -11.98
N CYS A 72 -12.75 13.14 -11.98
CA CYS A 72 -14.08 13.09 -12.57
C CYS A 72 -15.11 13.80 -11.68
N THR A 73 -15.85 14.73 -12.27
CA THR A 73 -16.88 15.51 -11.57
C THR A 73 -18.26 15.30 -12.20
N ILE A 74 -19.28 15.95 -11.63
CA ILE A 74 -20.67 15.88 -12.11
C ILE A 74 -20.79 16.36 -13.57
N SER A 75 -19.86 17.21 -14.05
CA SER A 75 -19.85 17.69 -15.44
C SER A 75 -19.56 16.60 -16.47
N ASN A 76 -18.99 15.47 -16.05
CA ASN A 76 -18.72 14.32 -16.92
C ASN A 76 -19.94 13.40 -17.07
N CYS A 77 -20.98 13.61 -16.25
CA CYS A 77 -22.22 12.86 -16.35
C CYS A 77 -23.02 13.33 -17.58
N LEU A 78 -23.68 12.39 -18.25
CA LEU A 78 -24.55 12.71 -19.37
C LEU A 78 -25.77 13.49 -18.88
N THR A 79 -26.10 14.56 -19.60
CA THR A 79 -27.39 15.24 -19.42
C THR A 79 -28.48 14.37 -20.03
N LEU A 80 -29.46 13.97 -19.22
CA LEU A 80 -30.54 13.09 -19.63
C LEU A 80 -31.84 13.87 -19.80
N CYS A 81 -32.70 13.40 -20.71
CA CYS A 81 -34.08 13.86 -20.77
C CYS A 81 -34.93 13.10 -19.74
N SER A 82 -36.06 13.67 -19.31
CA SER A 82 -37.00 13.01 -18.38
C SER A 82 -37.49 11.65 -18.87
N ASP A 83 -37.44 11.43 -20.18
CA ASP A 83 -37.61 10.12 -20.82
C ASP A 83 -36.27 9.68 -21.42
N PRO A 84 -35.66 8.57 -20.96
CA PRO A 84 -34.35 8.10 -21.43
C PRO A 84 -34.37 7.59 -22.89
N THR A 85 -35.55 7.42 -23.50
CA THR A 85 -35.67 7.02 -24.91
C THR A 85 -35.60 8.19 -25.89
N VAL A 86 -35.67 9.43 -25.39
CA VAL A 86 -35.69 10.65 -26.20
C VAL A 86 -34.29 11.29 -26.24
N PRO A 87 -33.69 11.48 -27.43
CA PRO A 87 -32.40 12.17 -27.54
C PRO A 87 -32.50 13.63 -27.08
N LEU A 88 -31.43 14.14 -26.48
CA LEU A 88 -31.36 15.47 -25.85
C LEU A 88 -31.81 16.62 -26.78
N SER A 89 -31.61 16.48 -28.09
CA SER A 89 -32.04 17.45 -29.11
C SER A 89 -33.56 17.62 -29.20
N ASN A 90 -34.33 16.59 -28.83
CA ASN A 90 -35.79 16.56 -28.90
C ASN A 90 -36.45 16.75 -27.52
N CYS A 91 -35.64 17.02 -26.48
CA CYS A 91 -36.11 17.26 -25.11
C CYS A 91 -36.64 18.71 -24.91
N THR A 92 -37.47 19.17 -25.84
CA THR A 92 -38.02 20.54 -25.90
C THR A 92 -39.55 20.58 -25.85
N SER A 93 -40.22 19.42 -25.80
CA SER A 93 -41.68 19.34 -25.65
C SER A 93 -42.14 19.68 -24.23
N PRO A 94 -43.37 20.20 -24.04
CA PRO A 94 -43.90 20.63 -22.73
C PRO A 94 -44.02 19.50 -21.69
N THR A 95 -43.94 18.23 -22.09
CA THR A 95 -43.98 17.03 -21.24
C THR A 95 -42.60 16.50 -20.83
N HIS A 96 -41.52 16.95 -21.47
CA HIS A 96 -40.17 16.42 -21.25
C HIS A 96 -39.25 17.53 -20.74
N ARG A 97 -38.54 17.27 -19.63
CA ARG A 97 -37.59 18.22 -19.04
C ARG A 97 -36.17 17.68 -19.13
N VAL A 98 -35.21 18.58 -19.35
CA VAL A 98 -33.79 18.27 -19.25
C VAL A 98 -33.44 18.11 -17.77
N ILE A 99 -32.99 16.91 -17.38
CA ILE A 99 -32.49 16.63 -16.04
C ILE A 99 -31.01 16.97 -16.04
N LYS A 100 -30.63 18.01 -15.30
CA LYS A 100 -29.22 18.33 -15.06
C LYS A 100 -28.62 17.26 -14.15
N PRO A 101 -27.40 16.78 -14.42
CA PRO A 101 -26.77 15.78 -13.58
C PRO A 101 -26.60 16.32 -12.15
N THR A 102 -27.11 15.56 -11.19
CA THR A 102 -26.94 15.80 -9.76
C THR A 102 -25.82 14.91 -9.22
N ASN A 103 -25.42 15.09 -7.95
CA ASN A 103 -24.34 14.31 -7.33
C ASN A 103 -24.61 12.79 -7.31
N SER A 104 -25.86 12.36 -7.52
CA SER A 104 -26.24 10.96 -7.61
C SER A 104 -25.72 10.25 -8.85
N CYS A 105 -25.33 10.96 -9.90
CA CYS A 105 -24.81 10.34 -11.12
C CYS A 105 -23.50 9.55 -10.90
N LYS A 106 -22.81 9.83 -9.79
CA LYS A 106 -21.57 9.16 -9.38
C LYS A 106 -21.82 7.81 -8.71
N PHE A 107 -23.01 7.57 -8.19
CA PHE A 107 -23.34 6.40 -7.39
C PHE A 107 -24.30 5.48 -8.12
N HIS A 108 -24.41 4.23 -7.69
CA HIS A 108 -25.18 3.23 -8.42
C HIS A 108 -26.69 3.59 -8.50
N PRO A 109 -27.31 3.46 -9.69
CA PRO A 109 -26.72 3.09 -10.98
C PRO A 109 -25.86 4.23 -11.57
N VAL A 110 -24.57 3.92 -11.82
CA VAL A 110 -23.57 4.91 -12.23
C VAL A 110 -23.84 5.37 -13.67
N ASP A 111 -23.78 6.67 -13.91
CA ASP A 111 -23.99 7.25 -15.23
C ASP A 111 -22.93 6.77 -16.24
N PRO A 112 -23.31 6.42 -17.49
CA PRO A 112 -22.37 5.99 -18.51
C PRO A 112 -21.25 7.01 -18.80
N GLY A 113 -21.54 8.31 -18.79
CA GLY A 113 -20.55 9.37 -18.98
C GLY A 113 -19.52 9.42 -17.86
N TYR A 114 -19.98 9.32 -16.61
CA TYR A 114 -19.09 9.22 -15.45
C TYR A 114 -18.23 7.94 -15.48
N SER A 115 -18.82 6.80 -15.84
CA SER A 115 -18.09 5.53 -15.95
C SER A 115 -16.99 5.57 -17.02
N SER A 116 -17.23 6.26 -18.13
CA SER A 116 -16.24 6.47 -19.19
C SER A 116 -15.09 7.36 -18.71
N CYS A 117 -15.39 8.40 -17.92
CA CYS A 117 -14.37 9.22 -17.27
C CYS A 117 -13.50 8.39 -16.31
N LEU A 118 -14.11 7.55 -15.47
CA LEU A 118 -13.38 6.67 -14.55
C LEU A 118 -12.45 5.72 -15.29
N GLU A 119 -12.90 5.10 -16.38
CA GLU A 119 -12.07 4.23 -17.21
C GLU A 119 -10.89 4.98 -17.85
N GLN A 120 -11.10 6.22 -18.29
CA GLN A 120 -10.01 7.07 -18.78
C GLN A 120 -9.02 7.41 -17.67
N THR A 121 -9.51 7.81 -16.48
CA THR A 121 -8.68 8.08 -15.32
C THR A 121 -7.90 6.85 -14.88
N ARG A 122 -8.51 5.66 -14.88
CA ARG A 122 -7.82 4.40 -14.58
C ARG A 122 -6.63 4.18 -15.50
N LYS A 123 -6.80 4.40 -16.82
CA LYS A 123 -5.71 4.29 -17.80
C LYS A 123 -4.62 5.33 -17.56
N ASP A 124 -5.00 6.58 -17.31
CA ASP A 124 -4.06 7.66 -16.95
C ASP A 124 -3.23 7.29 -15.71
N LEU A 125 -3.86 6.71 -14.68
CA LEU A 125 -3.22 6.31 -13.43
C LEU A 125 -2.25 5.13 -13.59
N ILE A 126 -2.51 4.19 -14.50
CA ILE A 126 -1.54 3.13 -14.83
C ILE A 126 -0.25 3.77 -15.37
N VAL A 127 -0.39 4.69 -16.32
CA VAL A 127 0.75 5.40 -16.92
C VAL A 127 1.47 6.27 -15.89
N ALA A 128 0.73 6.98 -15.02
CA ALA A 128 1.29 7.75 -13.91
C ALA A 128 2.06 6.86 -12.91
N THR A 129 1.55 5.66 -12.61
CA THR A 129 2.22 4.67 -11.75
C THR A 129 3.54 4.22 -12.37
N ILE A 130 3.54 3.92 -13.68
CA ILE A 130 4.74 3.50 -14.40
C ILE A 130 5.78 4.61 -14.40
N ALA A 131 5.39 5.83 -14.78
CA ALA A 131 6.27 6.98 -14.89
C ALA A 131 6.90 7.37 -13.54
N SER A 132 6.08 7.43 -12.48
CA SER A 132 6.55 7.77 -11.14
C SER A 132 7.46 6.69 -10.55
N SER A 133 7.12 5.40 -10.71
CA SER A 133 7.95 4.27 -10.24
C SER A 133 9.26 4.16 -11.02
N LEU A 134 9.24 4.45 -12.33
CA LEU A 134 10.43 4.53 -13.18
C LEU A 134 11.41 5.58 -12.63
N ILE A 135 10.94 6.81 -12.44
CA ILE A 135 11.78 7.92 -11.98
C ILE A 135 12.26 7.67 -10.55
N GLY A 136 11.39 7.19 -9.66
CA GLY A 136 11.76 6.91 -8.27
C GLY A 136 12.76 5.76 -8.14
N SER A 137 12.53 4.64 -8.83
CA SER A 137 13.46 3.51 -8.79
C SER A 137 14.80 3.84 -9.45
N LEU A 138 14.79 4.65 -10.52
CA LEU A 138 16.01 5.11 -11.17
C LEU A 138 16.82 6.03 -10.27
N THR A 139 16.19 7.00 -9.61
CA THR A 139 16.88 7.93 -8.71
C THR A 139 17.43 7.21 -7.46
N MET A 140 16.66 6.32 -6.84
CA MET A 140 17.12 5.49 -5.73
C MET A 140 18.31 4.60 -6.14
N GLY A 141 18.23 3.99 -7.32
CA GLY A 141 19.30 3.16 -7.85
C GLY A 141 20.59 3.94 -8.10
N LEU A 142 20.50 5.10 -8.77
CA LEU A 142 21.68 5.87 -9.18
C LEU A 142 22.33 6.64 -8.02
N PHE A 143 21.54 7.25 -7.13
CA PHE A 143 22.04 8.15 -6.09
C PHE A 143 22.23 7.48 -4.73
N ALA A 144 21.24 6.71 -4.26
CA ALA A 144 21.36 6.02 -2.98
C ALA A 144 22.17 4.72 -3.09
N ASN A 145 22.27 4.17 -4.31
CA ASN A 145 22.89 2.88 -4.58
C ASN A 145 22.30 1.77 -3.67
N LEU A 146 20.99 1.75 -3.46
CA LEU A 146 20.33 0.74 -2.63
C LEU A 146 19.42 -0.15 -3.48
N PRO A 147 19.27 -1.45 -3.11
CA PRO A 147 18.51 -2.40 -3.91
C PRO A 147 16.99 -2.29 -3.67
N LEU A 148 16.48 -1.07 -3.64
CA LEU A 148 15.12 -0.74 -3.25
C LEU A 148 14.42 -0.09 -4.44
N ALA A 149 13.31 -0.69 -4.86
CA ALA A 149 12.44 -0.09 -5.86
C ALA A 149 11.43 0.84 -5.18
N LEU A 150 11.07 1.91 -5.88
CA LEU A 150 10.08 2.88 -5.43
C LEU A 150 8.86 2.77 -6.31
N ALA A 151 7.69 2.78 -5.67
CA ALA A 151 6.40 2.77 -6.33
C ALA A 151 5.34 3.40 -5.40
N PRO A 152 4.17 3.81 -5.94
CA PRO A 152 3.07 4.34 -5.13
C PRO A 152 2.74 3.44 -3.93
N GLY A 153 2.82 4.01 -2.71
CA GLY A 153 2.62 3.27 -1.47
C GLY A 153 1.19 2.78 -1.33
N MET A 154 0.99 1.46 -1.30
CA MET A 154 -0.35 0.86 -1.29
C MET A 154 -1.20 1.28 -0.08
N GLY A 155 -0.55 1.45 1.07
CA GLY A 155 -1.20 1.96 2.27
C GLY A 155 -1.61 3.43 2.15
N ALA A 156 -0.66 4.30 1.78
CA ALA A 156 -0.91 5.72 1.55
C ALA A 156 -1.97 5.96 0.47
N ASN A 157 -2.00 5.09 -0.55
CA ASN A 157 -2.98 5.10 -1.61
C ASN A 157 -4.42 4.84 -1.11
N ALA A 158 -4.62 3.79 -0.33
CA ALA A 158 -5.94 3.50 0.23
C ALA A 158 -6.39 4.59 1.23
N TYR A 159 -5.47 5.13 2.03
CA TYR A 159 -5.77 6.28 2.88
C TYR A 159 -6.20 7.51 2.06
N PHE A 160 -5.47 7.83 0.99
CA PHE A 160 -5.81 8.90 0.05
C PHE A 160 -7.21 8.70 -0.55
N ALA A 161 -7.47 7.52 -1.12
CA ALA A 161 -8.69 7.25 -1.89
C ALA A 161 -9.93 7.19 -1.01
N TYR A 162 -9.83 6.56 0.17
CA TYR A 162 -11.02 6.23 0.95
C TYR A 162 -11.20 7.08 2.21
N THR A 163 -10.13 7.62 2.79
CA THR A 163 -10.24 8.48 3.99
C THR A 163 -10.24 9.96 3.64
N VAL A 164 -9.33 10.40 2.76
CA VAL A 164 -9.19 11.83 2.43
C VAL A 164 -10.18 12.26 1.36
N VAL A 165 -10.13 11.61 0.19
CA VAL A 165 -11.01 11.93 -0.94
C VAL A 165 -12.36 11.25 -0.81
N GLY A 166 -12.39 10.03 -0.26
CA GLY A 166 -13.59 9.21 -0.13
C GLY A 166 -14.05 8.62 -1.46
N PHE A 167 -14.89 7.58 -1.37
CA PHE A 167 -15.43 6.88 -2.54
C PHE A 167 -16.21 7.85 -3.44
N HIS A 168 -15.81 7.98 -4.71
CA HIS A 168 -16.31 8.97 -5.68
C HIS A 168 -16.33 10.44 -5.20
N GLY A 169 -15.39 10.81 -4.33
CA GLY A 169 -15.29 12.18 -3.81
C GLY A 169 -16.31 12.49 -2.71
N SER A 170 -16.76 11.47 -1.97
CA SER A 170 -17.65 11.61 -0.81
C SER A 170 -16.96 12.16 0.46
N GLY A 171 -15.63 12.24 0.46
CA GLY A 171 -14.83 12.74 1.57
C GLY A 171 -14.80 14.27 1.67
N TYR A 172 -14.06 14.76 2.65
CA TYR A 172 -14.00 16.19 2.99
C TYR A 172 -13.06 17.00 2.09
N VAL A 173 -12.15 16.34 1.37
CA VAL A 173 -11.11 16.98 0.55
C VAL A 173 -11.26 16.52 -0.91
N PRO A 174 -11.36 17.44 -1.89
CA PRO A 174 -11.41 17.05 -3.29
C PRO A 174 -10.05 16.48 -3.76
N TYR A 175 -10.09 15.60 -4.74
CA TYR A 175 -8.93 14.88 -5.29
C TYR A 175 -7.75 15.80 -5.60
N GLU A 176 -8.00 16.92 -6.29
CA GLU A 176 -6.98 17.85 -6.74
C GLU A 176 -6.33 18.64 -5.59
N SER A 177 -7.09 18.89 -4.52
CA SER A 177 -6.53 19.51 -3.31
C SER A 177 -5.77 18.50 -2.46
N ALA A 178 -6.19 17.23 -2.44
CA ALA A 178 -5.43 16.16 -1.79
C ALA A 178 -4.08 15.93 -2.50
N LEU A 179 -4.05 15.92 -3.84
CA LEU A 179 -2.80 15.88 -4.61
C LEU A 179 -1.90 17.09 -4.32
N ALA A 180 -2.49 18.29 -4.19
CA ALA A 180 -1.73 19.50 -3.85
C ALA A 180 -1.13 19.43 -2.43
N ALA A 181 -1.82 18.79 -1.49
CA ALA A 181 -1.26 18.52 -0.17
C ALA A 181 -0.05 17.57 -0.26
N ILE A 182 -0.16 16.46 -1.00
CA ILE A 182 0.97 15.53 -1.21
C ILE A 182 2.14 16.21 -1.92
N PHE A 183 1.87 17.09 -2.87
CA PHE A 183 2.93 17.85 -3.56
C PHE A 183 3.70 18.75 -2.58
N ILE A 184 2.99 19.49 -1.71
CA ILE A 184 3.61 20.34 -0.69
C ILE A 184 4.34 19.49 0.35
N GLU A 185 3.76 18.38 0.78
CA GLU A 185 4.41 17.40 1.66
C GLU A 185 5.74 16.93 1.06
N GLY A 186 5.76 16.50 -0.20
CA GLY A 186 6.97 16.05 -0.88
C GLY A 186 8.05 17.14 -0.91
N LEU A 187 7.67 18.42 -1.10
CA LEU A 187 8.60 19.54 -1.03
C LEU A 187 9.13 19.78 0.39
N ILE A 188 8.26 19.70 1.41
CA ILE A 188 8.67 19.79 2.82
C ILE A 188 9.65 18.67 3.14
N PHE A 189 9.39 17.44 2.69
CA PHE A 189 10.30 16.32 2.91
C PHE A 189 11.61 16.44 2.17
N LEU A 190 11.58 16.95 0.94
CA LEU A 190 12.80 17.18 0.19
C LEU A 190 13.68 18.17 0.96
N PHE A 191 13.09 19.25 1.48
CA PHE A 191 13.78 20.25 2.30
C PHE A 191 14.29 19.70 3.64
N VAL A 192 13.44 18.99 4.39
CA VAL A 192 13.81 18.38 5.69
C VAL A 192 14.87 17.30 5.52
N SER A 193 14.81 16.51 4.44
CA SER A 193 15.83 15.53 4.09
C SER A 193 17.12 16.22 3.72
N ALA A 194 17.06 17.33 2.96
CA ALA A 194 18.24 18.08 2.55
C ALA A 194 19.04 18.66 3.73
N ILE A 195 18.35 19.02 4.82
CA ILE A 195 18.99 19.51 6.07
C ILE A 195 19.49 18.36 6.95
N GLY A 196 19.13 17.10 6.64
CA GLY A 196 19.50 15.92 7.43
C GLY A 196 18.64 15.70 8.69
N LEU A 197 17.60 16.51 8.90
CA LEU A 197 16.73 16.46 10.07
C LEU A 197 15.81 15.21 10.08
N ARG A 198 15.57 14.59 8.92
CA ARG A 198 14.70 13.41 8.79
C ARG A 198 15.18 12.22 9.64
N THR A 199 16.50 12.03 9.77
CA THR A 199 17.06 10.96 10.63
C THR A 199 16.78 11.17 12.12
N GLN A 200 16.66 12.43 12.56
CA GLN A 200 16.29 12.77 13.93
C GLN A 200 14.79 12.58 14.15
N LEU A 201 13.97 13.00 13.18
CA LEU A 201 12.51 12.78 13.19
C LEU A 201 12.17 11.28 13.26
N ALA A 202 12.86 10.45 12.48
CA ALA A 202 12.72 9.01 12.53
C ALA A 202 12.99 8.43 13.93
N LYS A 203 13.90 9.02 14.71
CA LYS A 203 14.22 8.59 16.09
C LYS A 203 13.17 8.97 17.12
N LEU A 204 12.32 9.97 16.84
CA LEU A 204 11.25 10.38 17.76
C LEU A 204 10.13 9.34 17.85
N VAL A 205 10.01 8.49 16.82
CA VAL A 205 8.98 7.46 16.76
C VAL A 205 9.35 6.29 17.67
N PRO A 206 8.47 5.87 18.59
CA PRO A 206 8.71 4.70 19.43
C PRO A 206 9.03 3.44 18.60
N LYS A 207 10.05 2.69 19.00
CA LYS A 207 10.42 1.40 18.39
C LYS A 207 9.23 0.44 18.22
N PRO A 208 8.35 0.19 19.22
CA PRO A 208 7.24 -0.75 19.06
C PRO A 208 6.26 -0.33 17.98
N VAL A 209 5.91 0.96 17.93
CA VAL A 209 5.05 1.51 16.87
C VAL A 209 5.73 1.35 15.52
N ARG A 210 6.96 1.84 15.36
CA ARG A 210 7.71 1.79 14.09
C ARG A 210 7.79 0.38 13.49
N VAL A 211 8.05 -0.62 14.31
CA VAL A 211 8.13 -2.03 13.87
C VAL A 211 6.75 -2.57 13.52
N SER A 212 5.76 -2.39 14.42
CA SER A 212 4.39 -2.87 14.23
C SER A 212 3.66 -2.21 13.05
N SER A 213 4.01 -0.96 12.69
CA SER A 213 3.42 -0.25 11.55
C SER A 213 3.50 -1.05 10.26
N SER A 214 4.64 -1.68 9.99
CA SER A 214 4.83 -2.50 8.78
C SER A 214 3.85 -3.68 8.73
N ALA A 215 3.68 -4.41 9.83
CA ALA A 215 2.75 -5.53 9.91
C ALA A 215 1.28 -5.05 9.92
N GLY A 216 0.98 -3.89 10.50
CA GLY A 216 -0.35 -3.29 10.47
C GLY A 216 -0.76 -2.88 9.05
N ILE A 217 0.17 -2.30 8.28
CA ILE A 217 -0.02 -2.01 6.85
C ILE A 217 -0.25 -3.33 6.09
N GLY A 218 0.53 -4.37 6.37
CA GLY A 218 0.34 -5.69 5.78
C GLY A 218 -1.05 -6.29 6.06
N LEU A 219 -1.53 -6.20 7.30
CA LEU A 219 -2.88 -6.62 7.69
C LEU A 219 -3.96 -5.80 6.96
N PHE A 220 -3.76 -4.49 6.82
CA PHE A 220 -4.66 -3.62 6.07
C PHE A 220 -4.71 -3.98 4.58
N LEU A 221 -3.57 -4.26 3.94
CA LEU A 221 -3.53 -4.73 2.55
C LEU A 221 -4.19 -6.10 2.39
N ALA A 222 -3.96 -7.03 3.32
CA ALA A 222 -4.66 -8.30 3.31
C ALA A 222 -6.18 -8.11 3.45
N PHE A 223 -6.62 -7.18 4.30
CA PHE A 223 -8.04 -6.84 4.44
C PHE A 223 -8.62 -6.30 3.12
N ILE A 224 -7.93 -5.39 2.42
CA ILE A 224 -8.32 -4.91 1.08
C ILE A 224 -8.38 -6.07 0.08
N GLY A 225 -7.40 -6.97 0.09
CA GLY A 225 -7.35 -8.15 -0.78
C GLY A 225 -8.48 -9.17 -0.55
N LEU A 226 -9.13 -9.15 0.63
CA LEU A 226 -10.30 -9.97 0.94
C LEU A 226 -11.61 -9.34 0.49
N GLN A 227 -11.65 -8.01 0.30
CA GLN A 227 -12.86 -7.27 -0.08
C GLN A 227 -13.31 -7.57 -1.52
N THR A 228 -14.57 -7.26 -1.82
CA THR A 228 -15.18 -7.51 -3.13
C THR A 228 -14.73 -6.53 -4.22
N ASN A 229 -14.46 -5.28 -3.87
CA ASN A 229 -14.14 -4.24 -4.86
C ASN A 229 -12.72 -4.38 -5.42
N GLN A 230 -11.75 -4.71 -4.55
CA GLN A 230 -10.32 -4.70 -4.87
C GLN A 230 -9.65 -6.08 -4.81
N GLY A 231 -10.40 -7.10 -4.40
CA GLY A 231 -9.83 -8.39 -4.02
C GLY A 231 -10.64 -9.60 -4.46
N ILE A 232 -10.48 -10.70 -3.73
CA ILE A 232 -11.15 -11.97 -4.05
C ILE A 232 -12.65 -11.97 -3.73
N GLY A 233 -13.13 -11.00 -2.93
CA GLY A 233 -14.53 -10.92 -2.52
C GLY A 233 -14.96 -11.97 -1.51
N LEU A 234 -14.07 -12.32 -0.56
CA LEU A 234 -14.42 -13.20 0.56
C LEU A 234 -15.32 -12.48 1.56
N ILE A 235 -15.01 -11.22 1.87
CA ILE A 235 -15.70 -10.44 2.89
C ILE A 235 -16.59 -9.35 2.28
N GLY A 236 -17.67 -9.03 2.99
CA GLY A 236 -18.61 -7.96 2.71
C GLY A 236 -19.01 -7.21 3.97
N PHE A 237 -19.68 -6.08 3.81
CA PHE A 237 -20.29 -5.29 4.88
C PHE A 237 -21.51 -5.98 5.49
N SER A 238 -21.64 -5.87 6.81
CA SER A 238 -22.84 -6.22 7.57
C SER A 238 -23.16 -5.10 8.56
N PRO A 239 -24.41 -4.62 8.63
CA PRO A 239 -24.78 -3.58 9.59
C PRO A 239 -24.68 -4.06 11.05
N SER A 240 -24.72 -5.38 11.29
CA SER A 240 -24.71 -5.94 12.66
C SER A 240 -23.31 -6.28 13.17
N THR A 241 -22.38 -6.64 12.27
CA THR A 241 -21.06 -7.18 12.63
C THR A 241 -19.92 -6.42 11.96
N LEU A 242 -20.21 -5.37 11.18
CA LEU A 242 -19.32 -4.63 10.26
C LEU A 242 -18.82 -5.47 9.08
N VAL A 243 -18.41 -6.72 9.33
CA VAL A 243 -17.88 -7.66 8.34
C VAL A 243 -18.71 -8.95 8.34
N THR A 244 -19.01 -9.48 7.16
CA THR A 244 -19.69 -10.76 6.91
C THR A 244 -19.11 -11.43 5.67
N LEU A 245 -19.63 -12.61 5.32
CA LEU A 245 -19.27 -13.32 4.10
C LEU A 245 -19.82 -12.61 2.85
N GLY A 246 -18.96 -12.32 1.87
CA GLY A 246 -19.29 -11.63 0.62
C GLY A 246 -19.25 -12.51 -0.64
N ALA A 247 -18.74 -13.75 -0.54
CA ALA A 247 -18.44 -14.64 -1.66
C ALA A 247 -19.68 -15.26 -2.35
N CYS A 248 -20.76 -14.50 -2.48
CA CYS A 248 -22.05 -14.96 -2.99
C CYS A 248 -22.28 -14.44 -4.42
N PRO A 249 -23.03 -15.19 -5.24
CA PRO A 249 -23.36 -14.80 -6.61
C PRO A 249 -24.27 -13.57 -6.62
N ARG A 250 -24.26 -12.78 -7.72
CA ARG A 250 -24.95 -11.49 -7.79
C ARG A 250 -26.46 -11.57 -7.48
N ASN A 251 -27.11 -12.67 -7.83
CA ASN A 251 -28.53 -12.93 -7.52
C ASN A 251 -28.84 -13.10 -6.03
N SER A 252 -27.83 -13.41 -5.20
CA SER A 252 -27.98 -13.72 -3.77
C SER A 252 -27.34 -12.63 -2.89
N ARG A 253 -27.10 -11.45 -3.48
CA ARG A 253 -26.61 -10.27 -2.79
C ARG A 253 -27.76 -9.28 -2.64
N ALA A 254 -27.80 -8.63 -1.48
CA ALA A 254 -28.71 -7.53 -1.22
C ALA A 254 -27.93 -6.21 -1.15
N ALA A 255 -28.44 -5.19 -1.85
CA ALA A 255 -28.02 -3.82 -1.67
C ALA A 255 -28.50 -3.31 -0.31
N ILE A 256 -27.63 -2.61 0.41
CA ILE A 256 -27.98 -2.01 1.71
C ILE A 256 -28.03 -0.49 1.53
N ALA A 257 -29.15 0.11 1.93
CA ALA A 257 -29.31 1.55 2.01
C ALA A 257 -29.10 2.02 3.46
N PRO A 258 -28.43 3.16 3.70
CA PRO A 258 -28.30 3.72 5.03
C PRO A 258 -29.65 4.26 5.51
N VAL A 259 -29.88 4.08 6.79
CA VAL A 259 -31.14 4.42 7.44
C VAL A 259 -30.81 5.19 8.71
N ILE A 260 -31.47 6.32 8.92
CA ILE A 260 -31.42 7.09 10.16
C ILE A 260 -32.58 6.60 11.03
N THR A 261 -32.28 6.30 12.29
CA THR A 261 -33.28 6.16 13.33
C THR A 261 -33.55 7.53 13.94
N GLY A 262 -34.74 8.09 13.69
CA GLY A 262 -35.21 9.29 14.36
C GLY A 262 -35.30 9.07 15.88
N ALA A 263 -35.27 10.15 16.66
CA ALA A 263 -35.40 10.09 18.12
C ALA A 263 -36.67 9.36 18.60
N ASN A 264 -37.69 9.30 17.75
CA ASN A 264 -38.96 8.59 17.99
C ASN A 264 -38.89 7.08 17.67
N GLY A 265 -37.71 6.54 17.37
CA GLY A 265 -37.50 5.14 16.97
C GLY A 265 -37.91 4.83 15.52
N THR A 266 -38.41 5.81 14.78
CA THR A 266 -38.79 5.64 13.36
C THR A 266 -37.54 5.56 12.49
N VAL A 267 -37.45 4.50 11.70
CA VAL A 267 -36.36 4.25 10.75
C VAL A 267 -36.71 4.91 9.42
N SER A 268 -35.98 5.94 9.01
CA SER A 268 -36.14 6.64 7.73
C SER A 268 -34.86 6.54 6.90
N LEU A 269 -34.98 6.30 5.59
CA LEU A 269 -33.82 6.34 4.69
C LEU A 269 -33.08 7.67 4.83
N LEU A 270 -31.75 7.62 4.81
CA LEU A 270 -30.89 8.80 4.93
C LEU A 270 -31.09 9.69 3.68
N THR A 271 -32.06 10.60 3.72
CA THR A 271 -32.35 11.54 2.63
C THR A 271 -31.29 12.64 2.62
N GLY A 272 -30.16 12.36 1.99
CA GLY A 272 -29.20 13.39 1.59
C GLY A 272 -29.83 14.27 0.52
N GLY A 273 -30.41 15.40 0.91
CA GLY A 273 -30.87 16.49 0.03
C GLY A 273 -31.49 16.06 -1.30
N GLY A 274 -32.81 15.83 -1.32
CA GLY A 274 -33.62 15.84 -2.55
C GLY A 274 -33.64 14.57 -3.40
N ASP A 275 -32.62 13.70 -3.38
CA ASP A 275 -32.58 12.50 -4.22
C ASP A 275 -32.25 11.22 -3.42
N VAL A 276 -33.13 10.22 -3.51
CA VAL A 276 -33.13 8.93 -2.77
C VAL A 276 -31.98 7.99 -3.16
N SER A 277 -31.12 8.37 -4.10
CA SER A 277 -30.08 7.53 -4.72
C SER A 277 -28.67 7.66 -4.12
N ASN A 278 -28.43 8.60 -3.20
CA ASN A 278 -27.07 9.02 -2.84
C ASN A 278 -26.29 8.14 -1.86
N SER A 279 -26.79 6.97 -1.44
CA SER A 279 -25.98 6.15 -0.53
C SER A 279 -26.30 4.66 -0.47
N VAL A 280 -26.91 4.09 -1.52
CA VAL A 280 -26.95 2.63 -1.66
C VAL A 280 -25.54 2.15 -2.00
N SER A 281 -24.79 1.78 -0.96
CA SER A 281 -23.59 0.96 -1.16
C SER A 281 -24.06 -0.32 -1.82
N GLY A 282 -23.33 -0.79 -2.84
CA GLY A 282 -23.77 -1.83 -3.76
C GLY A 282 -24.19 -3.15 -3.09
N ASP A 283 -24.48 -4.15 -3.91
CA ASP A 283 -24.81 -5.51 -3.50
C ASP A 283 -23.75 -6.14 -2.56
N ILE A 284 -23.85 -5.94 -1.25
CA ILE A 284 -22.78 -6.27 -0.30
C ILE A 284 -23.18 -7.34 0.72
N LEU A 285 -24.47 -7.45 1.07
CA LEU A 285 -24.90 -8.48 2.01
C LEU A 285 -25.19 -9.79 1.30
N CYS A 286 -24.47 -10.85 1.66
CA CYS A 286 -24.83 -12.20 1.23
C CYS A 286 -26.01 -12.74 2.04
N LEU A 287 -27.10 -13.12 1.36
CA LEU A 287 -28.30 -13.65 1.99
C LEU A 287 -28.17 -15.13 2.40
N ASP A 288 -27.56 -15.95 1.53
CA ASP A 288 -27.57 -17.41 1.70
C ASP A 288 -26.40 -17.96 2.52
N GLY A 289 -25.43 -17.13 2.91
CA GLY A 289 -24.23 -17.55 3.64
C GLY A 289 -23.34 -18.57 2.90
N LYS A 290 -23.55 -18.78 1.59
CA LYS A 290 -22.84 -19.80 0.77
C LYS A 290 -21.85 -19.16 -0.18
N MET A 291 -20.60 -19.65 -0.16
CA MET A 291 -19.52 -19.20 -1.03
C MET A 291 -19.66 -19.75 -2.46
N LEU A 292 -20.63 -19.26 -3.24
CA LEU A 292 -20.91 -19.74 -4.60
C LEU A 292 -20.42 -18.79 -5.71
N SER A 293 -19.75 -17.69 -5.37
CA SER A 293 -19.22 -16.76 -6.36
C SER A 293 -18.10 -17.40 -7.20
N PRO A 294 -18.22 -17.43 -8.54
CA PRO A 294 -17.20 -18.05 -9.38
C PRO A 294 -15.90 -17.25 -9.44
N THR A 295 -15.97 -15.91 -9.36
CA THR A 295 -14.78 -15.04 -9.34
C THR A 295 -13.96 -15.23 -8.06
N PHE A 296 -14.64 -15.50 -6.94
CA PHE A 296 -13.99 -15.79 -5.66
C PHE A 296 -13.19 -17.09 -5.75
N TRP A 297 -13.79 -18.18 -6.23
CA TRP A 297 -13.11 -19.47 -6.36
C TRP A 297 -11.92 -19.40 -7.32
N LEU A 298 -12.04 -18.65 -8.42
CA LEU A 298 -10.91 -18.41 -9.30
C LEU A 298 -9.78 -17.67 -8.58
N GLY A 299 -10.10 -16.63 -7.79
CA GLY A 299 -9.14 -15.94 -6.93
C GLY A 299 -8.47 -16.87 -5.91
N VAL A 300 -9.23 -17.78 -5.29
CA VAL A 300 -8.69 -18.80 -4.36
C VAL A 300 -7.70 -19.74 -5.08
N VAL A 301 -8.01 -20.19 -6.29
CA VAL A 301 -7.07 -20.99 -7.09
C VAL A 301 -5.79 -20.19 -7.36
N GLY A 302 -5.92 -18.91 -7.71
CA GLY A 302 -4.78 -17.99 -7.83
C GLY A 302 -3.95 -17.90 -6.56
N PHE A 303 -4.59 -17.75 -5.40
CA PHE A 303 -3.93 -17.76 -4.09
C PHE A 303 -3.14 -19.05 -3.85
N VAL A 304 -3.75 -20.20 -4.09
CA VAL A 304 -3.10 -21.51 -3.89
C VAL A 304 -1.89 -21.67 -4.82
N ILE A 305 -1.99 -21.24 -6.08
CA ILE A 305 -0.86 -21.27 -7.02
C ILE A 305 0.31 -20.43 -6.48
N ILE A 306 0.04 -19.19 -6.06
CA ILE A 306 1.10 -18.31 -5.55
C ILE A 306 1.68 -18.89 -4.26
N ALA A 307 0.84 -19.32 -3.32
CA ALA A 307 1.28 -19.89 -2.05
C ALA A 307 2.16 -21.13 -2.28
N TYR A 308 1.77 -22.03 -3.19
CA TYR A 308 2.56 -23.19 -3.55
C TYR A 308 3.91 -22.80 -4.18
N CYS A 309 3.92 -21.85 -5.12
CA CYS A 309 5.14 -21.32 -5.71
C CYS A 309 6.06 -20.67 -4.67
N LEU A 310 5.51 -19.94 -3.70
CA LEU A 310 6.27 -19.34 -2.60
C LEU A 310 6.88 -20.41 -1.69
N VAL A 311 6.13 -21.45 -1.33
CA VAL A 311 6.63 -22.58 -0.53
C VAL A 311 7.78 -23.30 -1.24
N LYS A 312 7.70 -23.45 -2.56
CA LYS A 312 8.76 -24.05 -3.39
C LYS A 312 9.89 -23.07 -3.75
N ASN A 313 9.86 -21.84 -3.23
CA ASN A 313 10.83 -20.78 -3.55
C ASN A 313 11.01 -20.56 -5.07
N ILE A 314 9.92 -20.69 -5.84
CA ILE A 314 9.93 -20.42 -7.27
C ILE A 314 9.97 -18.91 -7.48
N LYS A 315 10.85 -18.46 -8.38
CA LYS A 315 11.03 -17.03 -8.69
C LYS A 315 9.80 -16.49 -9.41
N GLY A 316 9.38 -15.28 -9.07
CA GLY A 316 8.17 -14.68 -9.66
C GLY A 316 6.87 -15.36 -9.22
N ALA A 317 6.86 -16.05 -8.07
CA ALA A 317 5.70 -16.78 -7.54
C ALA A 317 4.38 -16.00 -7.62
N MET A 318 4.42 -14.69 -7.32
CA MET A 318 3.25 -13.80 -7.35
C MET A 318 2.62 -13.68 -8.74
N ILE A 319 3.43 -13.68 -9.81
CA ILE A 319 2.95 -13.51 -11.18
C ILE A 319 2.18 -14.72 -11.67
N TYR A 320 2.62 -15.93 -11.34
CA TYR A 320 1.98 -17.13 -11.89
C TYR A 320 0.50 -17.19 -11.52
N GLY A 321 0.13 -16.81 -10.30
CA GLY A 321 -1.27 -16.71 -9.90
C GLY A 321 -2.02 -15.58 -10.62
N ILE A 322 -1.42 -14.39 -10.72
CA ILE A 322 -2.03 -13.25 -11.42
C ILE A 322 -2.29 -13.61 -12.88
N VAL A 323 -1.28 -14.13 -13.59
CA VAL A 323 -1.38 -14.51 -15.01
C VAL A 323 -2.37 -15.63 -15.21
N PHE A 324 -2.41 -16.62 -14.32
CA PHE A 324 -3.40 -17.70 -14.38
C PHE A 324 -4.82 -17.17 -14.25
N VAL A 325 -5.10 -16.42 -13.17
CA VAL A 325 -6.44 -15.86 -12.92
C VAL A 325 -6.85 -14.90 -14.04
N THR A 326 -5.94 -14.03 -14.47
CA THR A 326 -6.19 -13.06 -15.54
C THR A 326 -6.45 -13.76 -16.88
N GLY A 327 -5.64 -14.75 -17.24
CA GLY A 327 -5.79 -15.53 -18.47
C GLY A 327 -7.12 -16.27 -18.53
N VAL A 328 -7.55 -16.89 -17.42
CA VAL A 328 -8.89 -17.51 -17.33
C VAL A 328 -10.00 -16.46 -17.43
N SER A 329 -9.78 -15.25 -16.89
CA SER A 329 -10.75 -14.15 -16.91
C SER A 329 -10.87 -13.44 -18.27
N TRP A 330 -9.97 -13.70 -19.22
CA TRP A 330 -10.09 -13.14 -20.57
C TRP A 330 -11.09 -13.89 -21.46
N PHE A 331 -11.47 -15.12 -21.09
CA PHE A 331 -12.44 -15.90 -21.86
C PHE A 331 -13.86 -15.35 -21.67
N ARG A 332 -14.39 -14.69 -22.72
CA ARG A 332 -15.70 -14.03 -22.72
C ARG A 332 -16.90 -14.95 -22.41
N ASN A 333 -16.80 -16.23 -22.75
CA ASN A 333 -17.88 -17.21 -22.59
C ASN A 333 -18.03 -17.74 -21.15
N THR A 334 -17.31 -17.18 -20.18
CA THR A 334 -17.27 -17.68 -18.80
C THR A 334 -17.93 -16.69 -17.83
N SER A 335 -18.41 -17.19 -16.70
CA SER A 335 -18.99 -16.36 -15.62
C SER A 335 -17.95 -15.52 -14.85
N VAL A 336 -16.67 -15.70 -15.16
CA VAL A 336 -15.52 -15.02 -14.53
C VAL A 336 -14.86 -14.02 -15.48
N THR A 337 -15.52 -13.68 -16.59
CA THR A 337 -14.98 -12.78 -17.61
C THR A 337 -14.81 -11.34 -17.08
N VAL A 338 -13.68 -10.72 -17.41
CA VAL A 338 -13.48 -9.27 -17.26
C VAL A 338 -14.15 -8.48 -18.39
N PHE A 339 -14.49 -9.15 -19.50
CA PHE A 339 -15.15 -8.56 -20.67
C PHE A 339 -16.55 -9.17 -20.85
N PRO A 340 -17.54 -8.78 -20.03
CA PRO A 340 -18.92 -9.22 -20.21
C PRO A 340 -19.48 -8.74 -21.55
N SER A 341 -20.54 -9.37 -22.06
CA SER A 341 -21.23 -8.95 -23.29
C SER A 341 -22.12 -7.73 -23.04
N THR A 342 -21.50 -6.64 -22.58
CA THR A 342 -22.08 -5.31 -22.41
C THR A 342 -21.25 -4.32 -23.23
N GLU A 343 -21.82 -3.17 -23.57
CA GLU A 343 -21.14 -2.13 -24.35
C GLU A 343 -19.78 -1.73 -23.75
N LEU A 344 -19.71 -1.59 -22.41
CA LEU A 344 -18.47 -1.34 -21.68
C LEU A 344 -17.47 -2.50 -21.79
N GLY A 345 -17.94 -3.75 -21.73
CA GLY A 345 -17.09 -4.93 -21.88
C GLY A 345 -16.53 -5.08 -23.30
N ASP A 346 -17.31 -4.69 -24.32
CA ASP A 346 -16.87 -4.66 -25.71
C ASP A 346 -15.82 -3.57 -25.96
N LEU A 347 -16.01 -2.37 -25.42
CA LEU A 347 -15.01 -1.29 -25.47
C LEU A 347 -13.71 -1.66 -24.74
N GLY A 348 -13.82 -2.32 -23.58
CA GLY A 348 -12.68 -2.86 -22.86
C GLY A 348 -11.92 -3.91 -23.68
N TYR A 349 -12.64 -4.80 -24.36
CA TYR A 349 -12.06 -5.83 -25.21
C TYR A 349 -11.38 -5.25 -26.46
N GLU A 350 -11.99 -4.26 -27.11
CA GLU A 350 -11.39 -3.48 -28.21
C GLU A 350 -10.06 -2.84 -27.80
N TYR A 351 -10.01 -2.27 -26.59
CA TYR A 351 -8.78 -1.70 -26.04
C TYR A 351 -7.73 -2.78 -25.75
N PHE A 352 -8.14 -3.91 -25.15
CA PHE A 352 -7.26 -5.05 -24.91
C PHE A 352 -6.62 -5.62 -26.18
N LYS A 353 -7.35 -5.66 -27.31
CA LYS A 353 -6.79 -6.09 -28.61
C LYS A 353 -5.64 -5.21 -29.08
N LYS A 354 -5.56 -3.95 -28.64
CA LYS A 354 -4.45 -3.03 -28.96
C LYS A 354 -3.24 -3.33 -28.07
N VAL A 355 -2.80 -4.59 -28.02
CA VAL A 355 -1.77 -5.18 -27.12
C VAL A 355 -0.62 -4.23 -26.78
N VAL A 356 -0.18 -3.44 -27.76
CA VAL A 356 0.75 -2.33 -27.58
C VAL A 356 0.08 -1.00 -27.94
N ASP A 357 -0.09 -0.14 -26.94
CA ASP A 357 -0.54 1.24 -27.11
C ASP A 357 0.10 2.12 -26.04
N VAL A 358 0.49 3.34 -26.43
CA VAL A 358 1.07 4.34 -25.53
C VAL A 358 -0.01 5.35 -25.20
N HIS A 359 -0.68 5.12 -24.07
CA HIS A 359 -1.71 6.03 -23.58
C HIS A 359 -1.04 7.29 -23.01
N VAL A 360 -1.40 8.45 -23.55
CA VAL A 360 -0.92 9.75 -23.04
C VAL A 360 -1.85 10.19 -21.91
N ILE A 361 -1.29 10.63 -20.78
CA ILE A 361 -2.06 11.11 -19.63
C ILE A 361 -2.87 12.34 -20.05
N LYS A 362 -4.20 12.27 -19.88
CA LYS A 362 -5.11 13.37 -20.26
C LYS A 362 -5.69 14.12 -19.06
N SER A 363 -6.01 13.42 -17.98
CA SER A 363 -6.84 13.98 -16.89
C SER A 363 -6.10 14.13 -15.55
N THR A 364 -5.08 13.31 -15.27
CA THR A 364 -4.44 13.27 -13.94
C THR A 364 -3.17 14.11 -13.83
N ALA A 365 -2.42 14.27 -14.93
CA ALA A 365 -1.17 15.05 -14.92
C ALA A 365 -1.45 16.52 -14.65
N GLY A 366 -0.80 17.07 -13.62
CA GLY A 366 -0.96 18.46 -13.22
C GLY A 366 -2.33 18.80 -12.63
N ALA A 367 -3.12 17.81 -12.22
CA ALA A 367 -4.43 18.00 -11.58
C ALA A 367 -4.32 18.52 -10.12
N LEU A 368 -3.48 19.54 -9.91
CA LEU A 368 -3.17 20.12 -8.61
C LEU A 368 -4.01 21.39 -8.40
N SER A 369 -4.75 21.45 -7.30
CA SER A 369 -5.58 22.62 -6.96
C SER A 369 -5.23 23.18 -5.58
N PHE A 370 -4.54 24.32 -5.59
CA PHE A 370 -4.18 25.08 -4.39
C PHE A 370 -5.32 25.94 -3.82
N LYS A 371 -6.51 25.90 -4.43
CA LYS A 371 -7.70 26.65 -3.95
C LYS A 371 -8.11 26.25 -2.53
N GLY A 372 -7.78 25.02 -2.11
CA GLY A 372 -8.07 24.51 -0.77
C GLY A 372 -7.14 25.01 0.34
N MET A 373 -6.03 25.68 0.02
CA MET A 373 -4.96 26.01 0.98
C MET A 373 -5.42 26.91 2.15
N GLY A 374 -6.44 27.75 1.91
CA GLY A 374 -7.02 28.61 2.95
C GLY A 374 -8.00 27.91 3.89
N LYS A 375 -8.26 26.61 3.73
CA LYS A 375 -9.25 25.87 4.53
C LYS A 375 -8.58 24.87 5.46
N GLY A 376 -9.17 24.66 6.65
CA GLY A 376 -8.59 23.80 7.69
C GLY A 376 -8.37 22.34 7.27
N TYR A 377 -9.30 21.77 6.49
CA TYR A 377 -9.20 20.39 6.01
C TYR A 377 -7.95 20.13 5.15
N PHE A 378 -7.43 21.15 4.48
CA PHE A 378 -6.23 21.00 3.65
C PHE A 378 -4.99 20.77 4.52
N TRP A 379 -4.87 21.56 5.59
CA TRP A 379 -3.76 21.43 6.55
C TRP A 379 -3.87 20.15 7.37
N GLU A 380 -5.08 19.72 7.72
CA GLU A 380 -5.29 18.42 8.36
C GLU A 380 -4.82 17.27 7.46
N ALA A 381 -5.20 17.27 6.18
CA ALA A 381 -4.73 16.27 5.22
C ALA A 381 -3.21 16.33 5.04
N LEU A 382 -2.62 17.52 4.86
CA LEU A 382 -1.18 17.73 4.71
C LEU A 382 -0.39 17.19 5.90
N VAL A 383 -0.78 17.56 7.12
CA VAL A 383 -0.11 17.08 8.34
C VAL A 383 -0.26 15.56 8.46
N THR A 384 -1.41 15.03 8.06
CA THR A 384 -1.66 13.60 8.14
C THR A 384 -0.81 12.78 7.17
N PHE A 385 -0.75 13.19 5.90
CA PHE A 385 0.18 12.56 4.95
C PHE A 385 1.62 12.65 5.45
N LEU A 386 2.03 13.83 5.94
CA LEU A 386 3.38 14.06 6.44
C LEU A 386 3.76 13.08 7.57
N TYR A 387 2.92 12.85 8.57
CA TYR A 387 3.33 11.89 9.62
C TYR A 387 3.21 10.43 9.14
N VAL A 388 2.19 10.09 8.34
CA VAL A 388 2.00 8.73 7.82
C VAL A 388 3.18 8.33 6.94
N ASP A 389 3.59 9.18 6.01
CA ASP A 389 4.71 8.91 5.11
C ASP A 389 6.06 8.91 5.82
N ILE A 390 6.29 9.81 6.81
CA ILE A 390 7.49 9.71 7.67
C ILE A 390 7.57 8.31 8.25
N LEU A 391 6.46 7.79 8.80
CA LEU A 391 6.44 6.52 9.50
C LEU A 391 6.57 5.33 8.56
N ASP A 392 5.85 5.35 7.44
CA ASP A 392 5.88 4.30 6.42
C ASP A 392 7.26 4.22 5.77
N THR A 393 7.73 5.32 5.17
CA THR A 393 9.03 5.38 4.50
C THR A 393 10.18 5.05 5.46
N THR A 394 10.15 5.58 6.69
CA THR A 394 11.19 5.25 7.69
C THR A 394 11.13 3.77 8.04
N GLY A 395 9.94 3.23 8.32
CA GLY A 395 9.75 1.83 8.67
C GLY A 395 10.23 0.89 7.57
N THR A 396 9.84 1.13 6.33
CA THR A 396 10.19 0.31 5.16
C THR A 396 11.67 0.40 4.82
N LEU A 397 12.25 1.61 4.72
CA LEU A 397 13.67 1.78 4.41
C LEU A 397 14.56 1.13 5.46
N TYR A 398 14.28 1.32 6.75
CA TYR A 398 15.07 0.69 7.81
C TYR A 398 14.89 -0.83 7.85
N SER A 399 13.66 -1.33 7.68
CA SER A 399 13.40 -2.78 7.62
C SER A 399 14.16 -3.42 6.46
N MET A 400 14.14 -2.81 5.28
CA MET A 400 14.84 -3.32 4.09
C MET A 400 16.35 -3.16 4.17
N ALA A 401 16.85 -2.05 4.70
CA ALA A 401 18.28 -1.88 4.95
C ALA A 401 18.80 -2.93 5.94
N ARG A 402 18.03 -3.23 7.00
CA ARG A 402 18.35 -4.29 7.96
C ARG A 402 18.33 -5.66 7.31
N PHE A 403 17.30 -5.93 6.50
CA PHE A 403 17.17 -7.18 5.75
C PHE A 403 18.33 -7.39 4.75
N ALA A 404 18.82 -6.33 4.13
CA ALA A 404 19.99 -6.34 3.24
C ALA A 404 21.34 -6.42 3.98
N GLY A 405 21.35 -6.21 5.31
CA GLY A 405 22.56 -6.19 6.12
C GLY A 405 23.35 -4.88 6.04
N PHE A 406 22.70 -3.75 5.76
CA PHE A 406 23.32 -2.42 5.63
C PHE A 406 23.16 -1.53 6.87
N THR A 407 22.55 -2.02 7.94
CA THR A 407 22.33 -1.23 9.15
C THR A 407 23.44 -1.39 10.19
N ASP A 408 23.92 -0.26 10.70
CA ASP A 408 24.91 -0.19 11.79
C ASP A 408 24.25 -0.37 13.17
N ALA A 409 25.07 -0.53 14.22
CA ALA A 409 24.62 -0.64 15.62
C ALA A 409 23.81 0.57 16.12
N ASN A 410 24.03 1.75 15.53
CA ASN A 410 23.27 2.98 15.81
C ASN A 410 21.92 3.04 15.08
N GLY A 411 21.59 2.02 14.28
CA GLY A 411 20.40 1.98 13.44
C GLY A 411 20.43 3.00 12.32
N ASN A 412 21.61 3.31 11.73
CA ASN A 412 21.76 4.07 10.50
C ASN A 412 22.19 3.13 9.36
N PHE A 413 22.04 3.51 8.10
CA PHE A 413 22.53 2.72 6.96
C PHE A 413 23.23 3.56 5.88
N GLU A 414 24.08 2.91 5.10
CA GLU A 414 24.84 3.57 4.01
C GLU A 414 23.89 4.18 2.98
N GLY A 415 24.10 5.46 2.64
CA GLY A 415 23.27 6.14 1.64
C GLY A 415 21.91 6.61 2.13
N GLN A 416 21.61 6.53 3.45
CA GLN A 416 20.31 6.91 4.01
C GLN A 416 19.81 8.30 3.59
N TYR A 417 20.70 9.31 3.56
CA TYR A 417 20.32 10.67 3.16
C TYR A 417 19.82 10.71 1.71
N PHE A 418 20.55 10.08 0.79
CA PHE A 418 20.15 10.01 -0.61
C PHE A 418 18.89 9.15 -0.80
N ALA A 419 18.72 8.09 -0.01
CA ALA A 419 17.52 7.26 -0.04
C ALA A 419 16.27 8.07 0.30
N PHE A 420 16.30 8.82 1.41
CA PHE A 420 15.21 9.70 1.82
C PHE A 420 14.97 10.86 0.85
N MET A 421 16.02 11.39 0.21
CA MET A 421 15.87 12.44 -0.78
C MET A 421 15.26 11.92 -2.09
N SER A 422 15.65 10.72 -2.54
CA SER A 422 15.06 10.05 -3.71
C SER A 422 13.59 9.73 -3.49
N ASP A 423 13.24 9.27 -2.30
CA ASP A 423 11.86 9.06 -1.85
C ASP A 423 11.04 10.35 -1.93
N ALA A 424 11.47 11.42 -1.27
CA ALA A 424 10.78 12.72 -1.29
C ALA A 424 10.63 13.29 -2.71
N ALA A 425 11.68 13.19 -3.54
CA ALA A 425 11.62 13.60 -4.95
C ALA A 425 10.59 12.78 -5.73
N SER A 426 10.45 11.49 -5.42
CA SER A 426 9.47 10.61 -6.06
C SER A 426 8.04 10.96 -5.66
N ILE A 427 7.80 11.41 -4.43
CA ILE A 427 6.49 11.91 -3.97
C ILE A 427 6.09 13.17 -4.76
N VAL A 428 7.03 14.09 -4.97
CA VAL A 428 6.81 15.31 -5.78
C VAL A 428 6.47 14.94 -7.23
N VAL A 429 7.23 14.01 -7.82
CA VAL A 429 6.99 13.55 -9.20
C VAL A 429 5.66 12.79 -9.30
N GLY A 430 5.34 11.93 -8.33
CA GLY A 430 4.11 11.15 -8.30
C GLY A 430 2.86 12.05 -8.22
N SER A 431 2.87 13.02 -7.30
CA SER A 431 1.76 13.97 -7.17
C SER A 431 1.58 14.86 -8.40
N LEU A 432 2.65 15.26 -9.08
CA LEU A 432 2.58 15.96 -10.38
C LEU A 432 1.94 15.11 -11.48
N LEU A 433 2.15 13.80 -11.48
CA LEU A 433 1.53 12.87 -12.43
C LEU A 433 0.11 12.46 -12.02
N GLY A 434 -0.32 12.87 -10.82
CA GLY A 434 -1.63 12.60 -10.27
C GLY A 434 -1.76 11.23 -9.63
N THR A 435 -0.68 10.66 -9.09
CA THR A 435 -0.73 9.45 -8.26
C THR A 435 -0.52 9.77 -6.77
N SER A 436 -0.91 8.82 -5.92
CA SER A 436 -0.61 8.77 -4.49
C SER A 436 0.91 8.83 -4.19
N PRO A 437 1.31 9.09 -2.92
CA PRO A 437 2.72 9.21 -2.56
C PRO A 437 3.52 7.97 -2.96
N VAL A 438 4.69 8.19 -3.57
CA VAL A 438 5.61 7.14 -4.01
C VAL A 438 6.62 6.88 -2.92
N THR A 439 6.73 5.63 -2.46
CA THR A 439 7.62 5.25 -1.36
C THR A 439 8.43 3.99 -1.67
N ALA A 440 9.39 3.66 -0.80
CA ALA A 440 10.18 2.45 -0.88
C ALA A 440 9.33 1.20 -0.63
N PHE A 441 9.38 0.27 -1.57
CA PHE A 441 8.46 -0.86 -1.61
C PHE A 441 9.07 -2.13 -0.99
N ILE A 442 8.33 -2.79 -0.09
CA ILE A 442 8.84 -3.89 0.75
C ILE A 442 9.08 -5.20 0.00
N GLU A 443 8.45 -5.37 -1.15
CA GLU A 443 8.58 -6.47 -2.09
C GLU A 443 10.00 -6.54 -2.67
N SER A 444 10.76 -5.44 -2.60
CA SER A 444 12.20 -5.40 -2.86
C SER A 444 13.00 -6.40 -2.02
N SER A 445 12.46 -6.84 -0.88
CA SER A 445 13.03 -7.93 -0.06
C SER A 445 13.24 -9.22 -0.86
N THR A 446 12.41 -9.51 -1.85
CA THR A 446 12.54 -10.72 -2.68
C THR A 446 13.75 -10.66 -3.61
N GLY A 447 14.04 -9.48 -4.20
CA GLY A 447 15.27 -9.25 -4.96
C GLY A 447 16.51 -9.24 -4.07
N ILE A 448 16.41 -8.68 -2.87
CA ILE A 448 17.49 -8.75 -1.88
C ILE A 448 17.79 -10.22 -1.52
N ARG A 449 16.75 -11.04 -1.32
CA ARG A 449 16.87 -12.48 -1.06
C ARG A 449 17.49 -13.25 -2.22
N GLU A 450 17.30 -12.78 -3.46
CA GLU A 450 17.92 -13.33 -4.66
C GLU A 450 19.41 -12.96 -4.82
N GLY A 451 19.93 -12.11 -3.94
CA GLY A 451 21.32 -11.66 -3.90
C GLY A 451 21.53 -10.21 -4.35
N GLY A 452 20.45 -9.44 -4.55
CA GLY A 452 20.52 -8.02 -4.89
C GLY A 452 21.05 -7.19 -3.72
N ARG A 453 22.10 -6.40 -3.95
CA ARG A 453 22.77 -5.60 -2.93
C ARG A 453 23.06 -4.17 -3.36
N THR A 454 22.85 -3.82 -4.62
CA THR A 454 23.20 -2.50 -5.14
C THR A 454 22.02 -1.84 -5.82
N GLY A 455 22.16 -0.54 -6.09
CA GLY A 455 21.20 0.22 -6.87
C GLY A 455 21.00 -0.29 -8.29
N LEU A 456 21.86 -1.18 -8.79
CA LEU A 456 21.69 -1.79 -10.10
C LEU A 456 20.42 -2.64 -10.17
N THR A 457 20.00 -3.26 -9.05
CA THR A 457 18.69 -3.90 -8.96
C THR A 457 17.54 -2.90 -9.17
N ALA A 458 17.58 -1.75 -8.51
CA ALA A 458 16.56 -0.70 -8.66
C ALA A 458 16.54 -0.10 -10.07
N VAL A 459 17.71 0.11 -10.69
CA VAL A 459 17.82 0.52 -12.10
C VAL A 459 17.24 -0.54 -13.04
N THR A 460 17.44 -1.82 -12.74
CA THR A 460 16.84 -2.92 -13.51
C THR A 460 15.32 -2.89 -13.41
N VAL A 461 14.78 -2.68 -12.20
CA VAL A 461 13.33 -2.51 -11.99
C VAL A 461 12.80 -1.30 -12.76
N ALA A 462 13.53 -0.19 -12.74
CA ALA A 462 13.20 1.00 -13.53
C ALA A 462 13.13 0.66 -15.04
N GLY A 463 14.09 -0.11 -15.56
CA GLY A 463 14.05 -0.61 -16.95
C GLY A 463 12.80 -1.45 -17.26
N TYR A 464 12.32 -2.27 -16.33
CA TYR A 464 11.08 -3.01 -16.51
C TYR A 464 9.82 -2.15 -16.43
N PHE A 465 9.78 -1.13 -15.55
CA PHE A 465 8.71 -0.13 -15.60
C PHE A 465 8.72 0.60 -16.93
N PHE A 466 9.89 0.95 -17.48
CA PHE A 466 9.97 1.54 -18.82
C PHE A 466 9.36 0.62 -19.89
N LEU A 467 9.64 -0.68 -19.84
CA LEU A 467 9.03 -1.67 -20.76
C LEU A 467 7.51 -1.78 -20.58
N ALA A 468 7.00 -1.60 -19.36
CA ALA A 468 5.58 -1.67 -19.06
C ALA A 468 4.75 -0.59 -19.78
N PHE A 469 5.34 0.57 -20.15
CA PHE A 469 4.63 1.61 -20.94
C PHE A 469 4.03 1.06 -22.22
N PHE A 470 4.75 0.15 -22.90
CA PHE A 470 4.31 -0.42 -24.17
C PHE A 470 3.23 -1.48 -24.00
N ILE A 471 2.98 -1.97 -22.79
CA ILE A 471 2.07 -3.11 -22.52
C ILE A 471 0.89 -2.63 -21.65
N THR A 472 0.65 -1.31 -21.60
CA THR A 472 -0.41 -0.68 -20.79
C THR A 472 -1.81 -1.29 -21.03
N PRO A 473 -2.26 -1.55 -22.28
CA PRO A 473 -3.59 -2.12 -22.51
C PRO A 473 -3.78 -3.52 -21.93
N LEU A 474 -2.72 -4.32 -21.94
CA LEU A 474 -2.72 -5.64 -21.32
C LEU A 474 -2.84 -5.54 -19.80
N LEU A 475 -2.11 -4.60 -19.18
CA LEU A 475 -2.12 -4.39 -17.73
C LEU A 475 -3.45 -3.84 -17.22
N ALA A 476 -4.11 -2.99 -18.01
CA ALA A 476 -5.44 -2.47 -17.69
C ALA A 476 -6.52 -3.56 -17.64
N SER A 477 -6.30 -4.70 -18.29
CA SER A 477 -7.24 -5.83 -18.31
C SER A 477 -7.17 -6.76 -17.10
N ILE A 478 -6.24 -6.52 -16.17
CA ILE A 478 -6.09 -7.36 -14.97
C ILE A 478 -7.29 -7.13 -14.03
N PRO A 479 -8.10 -8.17 -13.74
CA PRO A 479 -9.28 -8.01 -12.92
C PRO A 479 -8.93 -7.92 -11.41
N PRO A 480 -9.78 -7.29 -10.58
CA PRO A 480 -9.54 -7.14 -9.14
C PRO A 480 -9.36 -8.49 -8.40
N TRP A 481 -10.07 -9.54 -8.79
CA TRP A 481 -9.94 -10.87 -8.17
C TRP A 481 -8.61 -11.58 -8.51
N ALA A 482 -7.86 -11.13 -9.53
CA ALA A 482 -6.47 -11.56 -9.77
C ALA A 482 -5.48 -10.88 -8.83
N VAL A 483 -5.81 -9.67 -8.37
CA VAL A 483 -4.97 -8.81 -7.54
C VAL A 483 -5.12 -9.13 -6.05
N GLY A 484 -6.29 -9.55 -5.61
CA GLY A 484 -6.56 -9.91 -4.21
C GLY A 484 -5.56 -10.92 -3.61
N PRO A 485 -5.26 -12.06 -4.27
CA PRO A 485 -4.36 -13.07 -3.71
C PRO A 485 -2.93 -12.57 -3.43
N PRO A 486 -2.27 -11.83 -4.35
CA PRO A 486 -1.03 -11.10 -4.05
C PRO A 486 -1.11 -10.24 -2.78
N LEU A 487 -2.14 -9.41 -2.62
CA LEU A 487 -2.28 -8.51 -1.47
C LEU A 487 -2.36 -9.27 -0.14
N ILE A 488 -3.09 -10.39 -0.12
CA ILE A 488 -3.18 -11.27 1.06
C ILE A 488 -1.81 -11.84 1.41
N LEU A 489 -1.05 -12.31 0.41
CA LEU A 489 0.28 -12.90 0.62
C LEU A 489 1.35 -11.87 0.97
N VAL A 490 1.24 -10.64 0.46
CA VAL A 490 2.07 -9.51 0.94
C VAL A 490 1.85 -9.29 2.42
N GLY A 491 0.59 -9.32 2.89
CA GLY A 491 0.27 -9.26 4.33
C GLY A 491 0.97 -10.36 5.14
N VAL A 492 1.05 -11.59 4.61
CA VAL A 492 1.81 -12.69 5.23
C VAL A 492 3.30 -12.38 5.30
N MET A 493 3.90 -11.81 4.25
CA MET A 493 5.33 -11.48 4.25
C MET A 493 5.67 -10.37 5.26
N MET A 494 4.79 -9.37 5.40
CA MET A 494 4.98 -8.25 6.33
C MET A 494 4.76 -8.64 7.80
N MET A 495 4.03 -9.72 8.06
CA MET A 495 3.82 -10.24 9.42
C MET A 495 5.13 -10.65 10.13
N ARG A 496 6.23 -10.85 9.38
CA ARG A 496 7.54 -11.21 9.94
C ARG A 496 8.07 -10.16 10.92
N SER A 497 7.74 -8.87 10.74
CA SER A 497 8.22 -7.81 11.65
C SER A 497 7.63 -7.90 13.06
N VAL A 498 6.49 -8.58 13.22
CA VAL A 498 5.85 -8.82 14.54
C VAL A 498 6.76 -9.60 15.50
N VAL A 499 7.67 -10.43 14.97
CA VAL A 499 8.64 -11.18 15.78
C VAL A 499 9.69 -10.27 16.41
N GLU A 500 9.92 -9.07 15.86
CA GLU A 500 10.90 -8.13 16.41
C GLU A 500 10.38 -7.34 17.62
N ILE A 501 9.10 -7.51 17.96
CA ILE A 501 8.44 -6.81 19.06
C ILE A 501 8.68 -7.59 20.35
N GLU A 502 9.07 -6.89 21.41
CA GLU A 502 9.32 -7.49 22.73
C GLU A 502 8.00 -7.76 23.45
N TRP A 503 7.34 -8.86 23.12
CA TRP A 503 6.01 -9.22 23.64
C TRP A 503 5.95 -9.44 25.15
N ASN A 504 7.08 -9.70 25.81
CA ASN A 504 7.14 -9.85 27.26
C ASN A 504 7.04 -8.50 28.00
N ASP A 505 7.36 -7.40 27.33
CA ASP A 505 7.25 -6.05 27.89
C ASP A 505 5.92 -5.42 27.44
N MET A 506 4.97 -5.31 28.37
CA MET A 506 3.64 -4.74 28.08
C MET A 506 3.70 -3.27 27.64
N ASN A 507 4.74 -2.51 28.04
CA ASN A 507 4.93 -1.13 27.57
C ASN A 507 5.23 -1.05 26.08
N GLN A 508 5.72 -2.15 25.48
CA GLN A 508 5.98 -2.27 24.05
C GLN A 508 4.87 -3.06 23.33
N ALA A 509 4.40 -4.15 23.94
CA ALA A 509 3.42 -5.05 23.36
C ALA A 509 2.05 -4.39 23.13
N ILE A 510 1.56 -3.60 24.10
CA ILE A 510 0.22 -2.96 23.99
C ILE A 510 0.19 -1.93 22.86
N PRO A 511 1.11 -0.94 22.77
CA PRO A 511 1.13 0.01 21.66
C PRO A 511 1.27 -0.65 20.30
N ALA A 512 2.10 -1.70 20.21
CA ALA A 512 2.25 -2.49 19.00
C ALA A 512 0.94 -3.15 18.59
N PHE A 513 0.27 -3.85 19.51
CA PHE A 513 -1.01 -4.52 19.24
C PHE A 513 -2.09 -3.54 18.79
N VAL A 514 -2.22 -2.39 19.47
CA VAL A 514 -3.17 -1.33 19.12
C VAL A 514 -2.89 -0.81 17.70
N THR A 515 -1.62 -0.62 17.35
CA THR A 515 -1.20 -0.22 16.00
C THR A 515 -1.64 -1.26 14.95
N LEU A 516 -1.39 -2.54 15.21
CA LEU A 516 -1.72 -3.64 14.30
C LEU A 516 -3.22 -3.76 14.02
N ILE A 517 -4.05 -3.68 15.05
CA ILE A 517 -5.49 -3.96 14.94
C ILE A 517 -6.29 -2.77 14.42
N LEU A 518 -5.91 -1.54 14.79
CA LEU A 518 -6.67 -0.36 14.39
C LEU A 518 -6.54 -0.08 12.90
N MET A 519 -5.38 -0.29 12.28
CA MET A 519 -5.18 -0.02 10.84
C MET A 519 -6.25 -0.67 9.93
N PRO A 520 -6.45 -2.01 9.96
CA PRO A 520 -7.47 -2.65 9.13
C PRO A 520 -8.89 -2.31 9.57
N LEU A 521 -9.16 -2.25 10.88
CA LEU A 521 -10.53 -2.09 11.40
C LEU A 521 -11.07 -0.68 11.24
N THR A 522 -10.23 0.34 11.31
CA THR A 522 -10.63 1.74 11.04
C THR A 522 -10.41 2.13 9.59
N TYR A 523 -9.95 1.20 8.76
CA TYR A 523 -9.65 1.42 7.34
C TYR A 523 -8.72 2.64 7.10
N SER A 524 -7.81 2.90 8.04
CA SER A 524 -6.99 4.10 8.08
C SER A 524 -5.68 3.83 8.82
N ILE A 525 -4.57 3.95 8.09
CA ILE A 525 -3.22 3.81 8.64
C ILE A 525 -2.93 4.90 9.66
N ALA A 526 -3.39 6.11 9.36
CA ALA A 526 -3.34 7.28 10.23
C ALA A 526 -3.88 6.98 11.64
N TYR A 527 -5.11 6.47 11.74
CA TYR A 527 -5.73 6.15 13.02
C TYR A 527 -5.01 5.01 13.76
N GLY A 528 -4.50 4.01 13.02
CA GLY A 528 -3.69 2.96 13.63
C GLY A 528 -2.42 3.49 14.27
N LEU A 529 -1.69 4.38 13.58
CA LEU A 529 -0.48 5.00 14.09
C LEU A 529 -0.76 5.93 15.29
N ILE A 530 -1.80 6.77 15.20
CA ILE A 530 -2.21 7.65 16.31
C ILE A 530 -2.56 6.84 17.55
N GLY A 531 -3.33 5.76 17.39
CA GLY A 531 -3.68 4.86 18.49
C GLY A 531 -2.44 4.22 19.13
N GLY A 532 -1.50 3.77 18.30
CA GLY A 532 -0.22 3.22 18.75
C GLY A 532 0.64 4.22 19.54
N ILE A 533 0.91 5.38 18.95
CA ILE A 533 1.72 6.44 19.57
C ILE A 533 1.04 6.96 20.84
N GLY A 534 -0.27 7.21 20.78
CA GLY A 534 -1.05 7.67 21.93
C GLY A 534 -0.98 6.69 23.09
N THR A 535 -1.17 5.40 22.83
CA THR A 535 -1.07 4.35 23.86
C THR A 535 0.34 4.27 24.43
N TYR A 536 1.38 4.37 23.59
CA TYR A 536 2.76 4.40 24.06
C TYR A 536 3.05 5.59 24.98
N ILE A 537 2.58 6.79 24.62
CA ILE A 537 2.73 8.00 25.43
C ILE A 537 2.02 7.82 26.77
N VAL A 538 0.76 7.36 26.78
CA VAL A 538 -0.03 7.18 28.00
C VAL A 538 0.62 6.19 28.96
N LEU A 539 1.19 5.09 28.47
CA LEU A 539 1.87 4.10 29.33
C LEU A 539 3.19 4.64 29.89
N ASN A 540 3.97 5.34 29.07
CA ASN A 540 5.29 5.85 29.48
C ASN A 540 5.23 7.20 30.23
N ILE A 541 4.08 7.88 30.26
CA ILE A 541 3.95 9.21 30.88
C ILE A 541 4.30 9.18 32.36
N TRP A 542 3.97 8.09 33.04
CA TRP A 542 4.24 7.91 34.46
C TRP A 542 5.74 7.75 34.73
N ASP A 543 6.43 6.95 33.92
CA ASP A 543 7.87 6.72 34.05
C ASP A 543 8.68 7.96 33.67
N TRP A 544 8.24 8.70 32.65
CA TRP A 544 8.81 10.01 32.30
C TRP A 544 8.59 11.02 33.41
N GLY A 545 7.40 11.06 34.00
CA GLY A 545 7.08 11.91 35.15
C GLY A 545 7.96 11.60 36.35
N GLN A 546 8.17 10.32 36.68
CA GLN A 546 9.09 9.93 37.77
C GLN A 546 10.54 10.29 37.46
N SER A 547 10.99 10.11 36.23
CA SER A 547 12.35 10.48 35.79
C SER A 547 12.57 11.99 35.87
N LEU A 548 11.57 12.78 35.48
CA LEU A 548 11.60 14.24 35.58
C LEU A 548 11.59 14.70 37.04
N LEU A 549 10.77 14.10 37.91
CA LEU A 549 10.74 14.39 39.34
C LEU A 549 12.06 14.00 40.05
N ARG A 550 12.73 12.95 39.59
CA ARG A 550 14.09 12.59 40.05
C ARG A 550 15.13 13.61 39.58
N LYS A 551 15.05 14.07 38.33
CA LYS A 551 15.94 15.13 37.79
C LYS A 551 15.71 16.49 38.46
N LEU A 552 14.48 16.79 38.88
CA LEU A 552 14.12 18.01 39.63
C LEU A 552 14.40 17.90 41.14
N GLY A 553 14.98 16.80 41.62
CA GLY A 553 15.44 16.65 43.02
C GLY A 553 14.35 16.41 44.06
N ILE A 554 13.09 16.20 43.66
CA ILE A 554 11.93 16.14 44.57
C ILE A 554 11.77 14.76 45.25
N LYS A 555 12.44 13.71 44.74
CA LYS A 555 12.49 12.39 45.39
C LYS A 555 13.91 11.99 45.77
N LYS A 556 14.43 12.58 46.85
CA LYS A 556 15.58 12.04 47.60
C LYS A 556 15.18 11.21 48.83
N GLY A 557 13.87 11.01 49.12
CA GLY A 557 13.43 10.51 50.44
C GLY A 557 12.64 9.21 50.52
N LEU A 558 12.41 8.45 49.44
CA LEU A 558 11.46 7.30 49.49
C LEU A 558 12.05 5.93 49.14
N ARG A 559 13.36 5.81 48.91
CA ARG A 559 13.99 4.52 48.60
C ARG A 559 15.02 4.05 49.64
N GLU A 560 15.52 4.92 50.51
CA GLU A 560 16.36 4.50 51.64
C GLU A 560 15.55 3.77 52.73
N ASN A 561 14.31 4.16 53.01
CA ASN A 561 13.53 3.51 54.08
C ASN A 561 12.98 2.11 53.74
N ASN A 562 12.85 1.75 52.47
CA ASN A 562 12.40 0.39 52.08
C ASN A 562 13.55 -0.61 51.99
N LEU A 563 14.75 -0.18 51.56
CA LEU A 563 15.91 -1.07 51.56
C LEU A 563 16.37 -1.42 52.99
N TYR A 564 16.26 -0.47 53.94
CA TYR A 564 16.54 -0.76 55.35
C TYR A 564 15.46 -1.60 56.04
N ARG A 565 14.18 -1.54 55.61
CA ARG A 565 13.10 -2.39 56.16
C ARG A 565 13.09 -3.81 55.58
N GLU A 566 13.49 -4.00 54.33
CA GLU A 566 13.66 -5.35 53.75
C GLU A 566 14.91 -6.04 54.32
N ALA A 567 16.03 -5.32 54.44
CA ALA A 567 17.25 -5.88 55.04
C ALA A 567 17.08 -6.22 56.54
N SER A 568 16.29 -5.46 57.31
CA SER A 568 16.01 -5.79 58.72
C SER A 568 14.97 -6.90 58.92
N ASN A 569 14.12 -7.16 57.92
CA ASN A 569 13.19 -8.28 57.95
C ASN A 569 13.83 -9.60 57.47
N GLU A 570 14.80 -9.56 56.55
CA GLU A 570 15.56 -10.76 56.14
C GLU A 570 16.54 -11.24 57.23
N ILE A 571 17.14 -10.33 58.01
CA ILE A 571 18.06 -10.72 59.10
C ILE A 571 17.32 -11.37 60.28
N ASN A 572 16.04 -11.03 60.52
CA ASN A 572 15.26 -11.60 61.63
C ASN A 572 14.62 -12.98 61.32
N ASN A 573 14.52 -13.37 60.05
CA ASN A 573 13.88 -14.63 59.64
C ASN A 573 14.87 -15.75 59.26
N GLY A 574 16.18 -15.53 59.42
CA GLY A 574 17.24 -16.46 58.99
C GLY A 574 17.68 -17.52 60.01
N VAL A 575 16.92 -17.77 61.08
CA VAL A 575 17.25 -18.80 62.07
C VAL A 575 16.05 -19.73 62.27
N TYR A 576 15.90 -20.75 61.41
CA TYR A 576 15.47 -22.12 61.77
C TYR A 576 15.28 -23.01 60.52
N GLY A 577 16.05 -24.11 60.47
CA GLY A 577 15.66 -25.41 59.88
C GLY A 577 15.76 -25.57 58.35
N ASP A 578 16.72 -26.35 57.85
CA ASP A 578 16.60 -27.81 57.57
C ASP A 578 15.99 -28.04 56.16
N GLY A 579 16.75 -28.43 55.13
CA GLY A 579 17.38 -29.74 55.00
C GLY A 579 16.55 -30.62 54.05
N LYS A 580 16.95 -30.71 52.78
CA LYS A 580 16.82 -31.93 51.94
C LYS A 580 17.39 -31.75 50.52
N THR A 581 18.41 -32.55 50.28
CA THR A 581 18.89 -33.10 49.01
C THR A 581 17.79 -33.79 48.20
N LEU A 582 17.87 -33.74 46.86
CA LEU A 582 17.85 -34.92 45.98
C LEU A 582 18.14 -34.54 44.52
N GLU A 583 19.11 -35.27 43.96
CA GLU A 583 19.48 -35.39 42.55
C GLU A 583 18.35 -36.01 41.71
N VAL A 584 18.18 -35.57 40.45
CA VAL A 584 18.56 -36.24 39.18
C VAL A 584 18.30 -35.25 38.04
#